data_AF-A0A382EJR8-F1
#
_entry.id   AF-A0A382EJR8-F1
#
_cell.length_a   1.000
_cell.length_b   1.000
_cell.length_c   1.000
_cell.angle_alpha   90.00
_cell.angle_beta   90.00
_cell.angle_gamma   90.00
#
_symmetry.space_group_name_H-M   'P 1'
#
loop_
_entity.id
_entity.type
_entity.pdbx_description
1 polymer ?
#
loop_
_entity_poly.entity_id
_entity_poly.type
_entity_poly.pdbx_seq_one_letter_code
_entity_poly.pdbx_strand_id
1 'polypeptide(L)'
;MRSPLRWLARRKEIRQLSKRSSELEAELSSFLGEPVRLRPAKTKGGYDEIYTVYRGNICTALLRVNSPYRAQKDPIGELEPILPLDGPGRLALEWSAYEKLYSAGLSPKPLWRACDAIACDYLPWDRASRHLINNRADLWSVIERIIPA
;
A
#
# COMPACT_ATOMS: atom_id res chain seq x y z
N MET A 1 -1.39 11.14 22.41
CA MET A 1 -1.66 9.78 22.94
C MET A 1 -2.58 9.03 21.98
N ARG A 2 -2.27 7.78 21.59
CA ARG A 2 -3.13 7.00 20.70
C ARG A 2 -4.38 6.57 21.49
N SER A 3 -5.55 7.06 21.09
CA SER A 3 -6.84 6.70 21.72
C SER A 3 -6.96 5.16 21.84
N PRO A 4 -7.23 4.61 23.03
CA PRO A 4 -7.38 3.16 23.24
C PRO A 4 -8.44 2.54 22.33
N LEU A 5 -9.51 3.28 22.04
CA LEU A 5 -10.58 2.88 21.12
C LEU A 5 -10.05 2.69 19.69
N ARG A 6 -9.16 3.57 19.22
CA ARG A 6 -8.53 3.43 17.89
C ARG A 6 -7.65 2.19 17.82
N TRP A 7 -6.98 1.83 18.91
CA TRP A 7 -6.16 0.62 18.98
C TRP A 7 -7.00 -0.66 18.98
N LEU A 8 -8.11 -0.69 19.72
CA LEU A 8 -9.05 -1.81 19.71
C LEU A 8 -9.71 -1.98 18.34
N ALA A 9 -10.16 -0.88 17.72
CA ALA A 9 -10.71 -0.89 16.37
C ALA A 9 -9.69 -1.46 15.38
N ARG A 10 -8.42 -1.05 15.47
CA ARG A 10 -7.33 -1.57 14.64
C ARG A 10 -7.13 -3.08 14.80
N ARG A 11 -7.16 -3.59 16.03
CA ARG A 11 -7.05 -5.03 16.29
C ARG A 11 -8.24 -5.81 15.71
N LYS A 12 -9.44 -5.25 15.83
CA LYS A 12 -10.65 -5.83 15.23
C LYS A 12 -10.53 -5.91 13.71
N GLU A 13 -10.10 -4.83 13.06
CA GLU A 13 -9.88 -4.79 11.60
C GLU A 13 -8.88 -5.88 11.15
N ILE A 14 -7.71 -5.96 11.80
CA ILE A 14 -6.69 -6.97 11.48
C ILE A 14 -7.26 -8.39 11.67
N ARG A 15 -8.03 -8.61 12.74
CA ARG A 15 -8.65 -9.91 13.00
C ARG A 15 -9.70 -10.28 11.96
N GLN A 16 -10.45 -9.32 11.43
CA GLN A 16 -11.43 -9.59 10.38
C GLN A 16 -10.75 -10.03 9.07
N LEU A 17 -9.56 -9.49 8.78
CA LEU A 17 -8.77 -9.87 7.60
C LEU A 17 -7.84 -11.06 7.85
N SER A 18 -7.76 -11.62 9.08
CA SER A 18 -6.71 -12.60 9.42
C SER A 18 -6.78 -13.87 8.60
N LYS A 19 -8.00 -14.34 8.28
CA LYS A 19 -8.19 -15.53 7.44
C LYS A 19 -7.67 -15.26 6.03
N ARG A 20 -8.13 -14.15 5.42
CA ARG A 20 -7.73 -13.77 4.06
C ARG A 20 -6.23 -13.47 3.98
N SER A 21 -5.64 -12.84 5.00
CA SER A 21 -4.19 -12.61 5.03
C SER A 21 -3.40 -13.92 5.04
N SER A 22 -3.86 -14.96 5.73
CA SER A 22 -3.19 -16.27 5.70
C SER A 22 -3.28 -16.94 4.33
N GLU A 23 -4.43 -16.81 3.66
CA GLU A 23 -4.62 -17.29 2.27
C GLU A 23 -3.68 -16.55 1.31
N LEU A 24 -3.64 -15.21 1.40
CA LEU A 24 -2.74 -14.37 0.59
C LEU A 24 -1.26 -14.67 0.86
N GLU A 25 -0.89 -14.97 2.11
CA GLU A 25 0.46 -15.39 2.46
C GLU A 25 0.83 -16.71 1.77
N ALA A 26 -0.09 -17.68 1.72
CA ALA A 26 0.12 -18.95 1.02
C ALA A 26 0.17 -18.77 -0.51
N GLU A 27 -0.75 -17.99 -1.08
CA GLU A 27 -0.78 -17.67 -2.51
C GLU A 27 0.52 -17.00 -2.96
N LEU A 28 0.97 -15.98 -2.20
CA LEU A 28 2.19 -15.24 -2.51
C LEU A 28 3.44 -16.10 -2.27
N SER A 29 3.47 -16.95 -1.24
CA SER A 29 4.58 -17.90 -1.03
C SER A 29 4.71 -18.87 -2.19
N SER A 30 3.58 -19.39 -2.68
CA SER A 30 3.53 -20.28 -3.84
C SER A 30 4.04 -19.58 -5.11
N PHE A 31 3.56 -18.36 -5.37
CA PHE A 31 3.99 -17.56 -6.52
C PHE A 31 5.50 -17.27 -6.50
N LEU A 32 6.07 -17.00 -5.33
CA LEU A 32 7.49 -16.66 -5.17
C LEU A 32 8.41 -17.88 -5.03
N GLY A 33 7.85 -19.08 -4.85
CA GLY A 33 8.61 -20.30 -4.58
C GLY A 33 9.30 -20.34 -3.21
N GLU A 34 8.97 -19.41 -2.31
CA GLU A 34 9.62 -19.24 -1.02
C GLU A 34 8.60 -18.84 0.06
N PRO A 35 8.77 -19.27 1.33
CA PRO A 35 7.88 -18.83 2.40
C PRO A 35 7.95 -17.32 2.63
N VAL A 36 6.80 -16.66 2.63
CA VAL A 36 6.69 -15.25 3.01
C VAL A 36 5.90 -15.06 4.30
N ARG A 37 6.10 -13.92 4.96
CA ARG A 37 5.30 -13.51 6.13
C ARG A 37 4.72 -12.13 5.92
N LEU A 38 3.42 -11.99 6.15
CA LEU A 38 2.73 -10.71 6.13
C LEU A 38 2.72 -10.06 7.50
N ARG A 39 3.10 -8.79 7.57
CA ARG A 39 3.00 -7.97 8.79
C ARG A 39 2.24 -6.68 8.48
N PRO A 40 1.22 -6.30 9.27
CA PRO A 40 0.52 -5.04 9.06
C PRO A 40 1.50 -3.86 9.09
N ALA A 41 1.43 -2.98 8.10
CA ALA A 41 2.29 -1.81 8.03
C ALA A 41 2.00 -0.84 9.20
N LYS A 42 3.03 -0.13 9.65
CA LYS A 42 2.91 0.86 10.73
C LYS A 42 2.05 2.07 10.35
N THR A 43 2.01 2.39 9.06
CA THR A 43 1.25 3.53 8.54
C THR A 43 -0.09 3.06 8.01
N LYS A 44 -1.18 3.66 8.52
CA LYS A 44 -2.52 3.52 7.93
C LYS A 44 -2.66 4.57 6.82
N GLY A 45 -3.20 4.16 5.67
CA GLY A 45 -3.53 5.07 4.58
C GLY A 45 -4.75 4.55 3.83
N GLY A 46 -5.82 5.35 3.80
CA GLY A 46 -7.00 5.08 2.99
C GLY A 46 -7.86 3.87 3.41
N TYR A 47 -8.59 3.36 2.43
CA TYR A 47 -9.57 2.28 2.57
C TYR A 47 -8.94 0.89 2.63
N ASP A 48 -7.73 0.73 2.10
CA ASP A 48 -7.09 -0.57 1.98
C ASP A 48 -6.23 -0.89 3.21
N GLU A 49 -6.01 -2.18 3.42
CA GLU A 49 -5.07 -2.68 4.40
C GLU A 49 -3.71 -2.87 3.74
N ILE A 50 -2.64 -2.39 4.38
CA ILE A 50 -1.29 -2.49 3.84
C ILE A 50 -0.50 -3.45 4.72
N TYR A 51 0.08 -4.46 4.10
CA TYR A 51 1.01 -5.41 4.70
C TYR A 51 2.40 -5.22 4.10
N THR A 52 3.41 -5.27 4.95
CA THR A 52 4.79 -5.51 4.54
C THR A 52 5.01 -7.01 4.40
N VAL A 53 5.60 -7.43 3.28
CA VAL A 53 5.92 -8.82 2.95
C VAL A 53 7.38 -9.08 3.31
N TYR A 54 7.62 -10.06 4.15
CA TYR A 54 8.96 -10.47 4.58
C TYR A 54 9.35 -11.82 4.00
N ARG A 55 10.58 -11.91 3.49
CA ARG A 55 11.28 -13.18 3.23
C ARG A 55 12.38 -13.31 4.26
N GLY A 56 12.23 -14.25 5.19
CA GLY A 56 13.03 -14.28 6.40
C GLY A 56 12.90 -12.95 7.18
N ASN A 57 14.00 -12.22 7.30
CA ASN A 57 14.06 -10.92 8.01
C ASN A 57 14.05 -9.70 7.09
N ILE A 58 14.01 -9.88 5.77
CA ILE A 58 14.10 -8.80 4.79
C ILE A 58 12.69 -8.46 4.29
N CYS A 59 12.33 -7.17 4.34
CA CYS A 59 11.09 -6.68 3.73
C CYS A 59 11.32 -6.54 2.21
N THR A 60 10.62 -7.33 1.41
CA THR A 60 10.83 -7.39 -0.05
C THR A 60 9.72 -6.73 -0.84
N ALA A 61 8.50 -6.67 -0.28
CA ALA A 61 7.35 -6.12 -0.98
C ALA A 61 6.36 -5.43 -0.05
N LEU A 62 5.49 -4.61 -0.63
CA LEU A 62 4.27 -4.12 -0.01
C LEU A 62 3.07 -4.78 -0.68
N LEU A 63 2.19 -5.34 0.14
CA LEU A 63 0.92 -5.92 -0.27
C LEU A 63 -0.20 -4.99 0.18
N ARG A 64 -0.99 -4.50 -0.77
CA ARG A 64 -2.24 -3.79 -0.51
C ARG A 64 -3.40 -4.75 -0.68
N VAL A 65 -4.30 -4.76 0.29
CA VAL A 65 -5.47 -5.63 0.33
C VAL A 65 -6.70 -4.77 0.50
N ASN A 66 -7.64 -4.86 -0.42
CA ASN A 66 -8.92 -4.18 -0.28
C ASN A 66 -9.69 -4.80 0.91
N SER A 67 -10.22 -3.96 1.79
CA SER A 67 -10.96 -4.43 2.96
C SER A 67 -12.47 -4.26 2.74
N PRO A 68 -13.26 -5.36 2.68
CA PRO A 68 -14.70 -5.25 2.52
C PRO A 68 -15.39 -4.65 3.76
N TYR A 69 -14.67 -4.56 4.88
CA TYR A 69 -15.17 -4.05 6.15
C TYR A 69 -15.02 -2.52 6.30
N ARG A 70 -14.37 -1.87 5.33
CA ARG A 70 -14.17 -0.41 5.33
C ARG A 70 -15.03 0.21 4.23
N ALA A 71 -16.09 0.88 4.66
CA ALA A 71 -16.90 1.68 3.76
C ALA A 71 -16.07 2.83 3.16
N GLN A 72 -16.22 3.03 1.86
CA GLN A 72 -15.77 4.24 1.20
C GLN A 72 -16.62 5.42 1.71
N LYS A 73 -15.96 6.51 2.10
CA LYS A 73 -16.62 7.65 2.74
C LYS A 73 -16.49 8.95 1.96
N ASP A 74 -15.70 8.97 0.89
CA ASP A 74 -15.54 10.17 0.07
C ASP A 74 -16.79 10.33 -0.79
N PRO A 75 -17.64 11.34 -0.54
CA PRO A 75 -18.73 11.65 -1.45
C PRO A 75 -18.12 12.22 -2.73
N ILE A 76 -18.40 11.60 -3.87
CA ILE A 76 -18.05 12.17 -5.17
C ILE A 76 -19.16 13.16 -5.51
N GLY A 77 -18.79 14.45 -5.65
CA GLY A 77 -19.73 15.48 -6.10
C GLY A 77 -20.12 15.27 -7.56
N GLU A 78 -21.32 15.72 -7.95
CA GLU A 78 -21.84 15.58 -9.33
C GLU A 78 -20.93 16.22 -10.40
N LEU A 79 -20.09 17.18 -10.01
CA LEU A 79 -19.17 17.91 -10.89
C LEU A 79 -17.74 17.36 -10.87
N GLU A 80 -17.45 16.36 -10.06
CA GLU A 80 -16.11 15.77 -10.04
C GLU A 80 -15.92 14.87 -11.28
N PRO A 81 -14.85 15.07 -12.07
CA PRO A 81 -14.57 14.27 -13.26
C PRO A 81 -14.00 12.88 -12.89
N ILE A 82 -14.54 12.26 -11.85
CA ILE A 82 -14.04 11.01 -11.27
C ILE A 82 -15.16 9.98 -11.30
N LEU A 83 -14.89 8.84 -11.94
CA LEU A 83 -15.80 7.70 -11.90
C LEU A 83 -15.59 6.94 -10.58
N PRO A 84 -16.61 6.81 -9.70
CA PRO A 84 -16.50 5.98 -8.51
C PRO A 84 -16.22 4.53 -8.93
N LEU A 85 -15.04 4.03 -8.55
CA LEU A 85 -14.71 2.61 -8.66
C LEU A 85 -14.88 1.95 -7.30
N ASP A 86 -15.42 0.73 -7.32
CA ASP A 86 -15.44 -0.14 -6.15
C ASP A 86 -14.03 -0.59 -5.76
N GLY A 87 -13.91 -1.30 -4.64
CA GLY A 87 -12.62 -1.77 -4.12
C GLY A 87 -11.78 -2.54 -5.16
N PRO A 88 -12.33 -3.59 -5.79
CA PRO A 88 -11.67 -4.33 -6.86
C PRO A 88 -11.31 -3.46 -8.08
N GLY A 89 -12.22 -2.61 -8.55
CA GLY A 89 -11.98 -1.71 -9.68
C GLY A 89 -10.84 -0.74 -9.43
N ARG A 90 -10.72 -0.21 -8.21
CA ARG A 90 -9.60 0.66 -7.81
C ARG A 90 -8.26 -0.06 -7.86
N LEU A 91 -8.19 -1.29 -7.33
CA LEU A 91 -6.96 -2.08 -7.38
C LEU A 91 -6.59 -2.47 -8.82
N ALA A 92 -7.58 -2.78 -9.67
CA ALA A 92 -7.35 -3.07 -11.07
C ALA A 92 -6.80 -1.86 -11.84
N LEU A 93 -7.36 -0.67 -11.61
CA LEU A 93 -6.86 0.57 -12.19
C LEU A 93 -5.44 0.88 -11.71
N GLU A 94 -5.18 0.73 -10.41
CA GLU A 94 -3.85 0.93 -9.83
C GLU A 94 -2.83 -0.06 -10.38
N TRP A 95 -3.19 -1.34 -10.53
CA TRP A 95 -2.35 -2.36 -11.17
C TRP A 95 -1.99 -1.96 -12.60
N SER A 96 -2.97 -1.53 -13.40
CA SER A 96 -2.74 -1.07 -14.77
C SER A 96 -1.78 0.13 -14.81
N ALA A 97 -1.87 1.03 -13.82
CA ALA A 97 -0.94 2.14 -13.70
C ALA A 97 0.49 1.64 -13.39
N TYR A 98 0.66 0.69 -12.45
CA TYR A 98 1.97 0.11 -12.16
C TYR A 98 2.61 -0.54 -13.39
N GLU A 99 1.85 -1.33 -14.14
CA GLU A 99 2.33 -2.00 -15.36
C GLU A 99 2.86 -1.00 -16.41
N LYS A 100 2.21 0.16 -16.55
CA LYS A 100 2.61 1.20 -17.50
C LYS A 100 3.78 2.05 -17.01
N LEU A 101 3.80 2.37 -15.72
CA LEU A 101 4.74 3.32 -15.14
C LEU A 101 6.07 2.70 -14.74
N TYR A 102 6.11 1.39 -14.46
CA TYR A 102 7.32 0.72 -14.00
C TYR A 102 8.43 0.74 -15.07
N SER A 103 8.09 0.50 -16.34
CA SER A 103 9.06 0.53 -17.44
C SER A 103 9.71 1.90 -17.65
N ALA A 104 9.02 2.97 -17.25
CA ALA A 104 9.52 4.34 -17.23
C ALA A 104 10.26 4.72 -15.93
N GLY A 105 10.39 3.80 -14.97
CA GLY A 105 10.99 4.06 -13.66
C GLY A 105 10.16 4.98 -12.75
N LEU A 106 8.87 5.18 -13.06
CA LEU A 106 7.98 6.10 -12.35
C LEU A 106 7.16 5.43 -11.25
N SER A 107 7.27 4.11 -11.10
CA SER A 107 6.58 3.36 -10.07
C SER A 107 7.39 2.13 -9.62
N PRO A 108 7.12 1.59 -8.42
CA PRO A 108 7.67 0.31 -8.01
C PRO A 108 7.25 -0.82 -8.96
N LYS A 109 8.06 -1.87 -9.02
CA LYS A 109 7.75 -3.05 -9.83
C LYS A 109 6.47 -3.73 -9.35
N PRO A 110 5.45 -3.92 -10.20
CA PRO A 110 4.34 -4.81 -9.88
C PRO A 110 4.84 -6.26 -9.82
N LEU A 111 4.54 -6.96 -8.73
CA LEU A 111 5.02 -8.33 -8.51
C LEU A 111 3.93 -9.37 -8.71
N TRP A 112 2.79 -9.15 -8.08
CA TRP A 112 1.73 -10.15 -8.01
C TRP A 112 0.39 -9.49 -7.72
N ARG A 113 -0.71 -10.12 -8.14
CA ARG A 113 -2.07 -9.67 -7.83
C ARG A 113 -3.04 -10.82 -7.62
N ALA A 114 -4.09 -10.52 -6.86
CA ALA A 114 -5.35 -11.26 -6.77
C ALA A 114 -6.53 -10.30 -7.06
N CYS A 115 -7.76 -10.80 -6.97
CA CYS A 115 -8.96 -9.98 -7.17
C CYS A 115 -9.09 -8.84 -6.15
N ASP A 116 -8.61 -9.06 -4.92
CA ASP A 116 -8.73 -8.14 -3.78
C ASP A 116 -7.38 -7.64 -3.26
N ALA A 117 -6.27 -7.93 -3.94
CA ALA A 117 -4.94 -7.57 -3.47
C ALA A 117 -3.93 -7.34 -4.59
N ILE A 118 -2.97 -6.45 -4.36
CA ILE A 118 -1.82 -6.21 -5.25
C ILE A 118 -0.53 -6.11 -4.44
N ALA A 119 0.55 -6.69 -4.94
CA ALA A 119 1.88 -6.64 -4.36
C ALA A 119 2.86 -5.94 -5.30
N CYS A 120 3.67 -5.03 -4.75
CA CYS A 120 4.72 -4.32 -5.48
C CYS A 120 6.03 -4.34 -4.68
N ASP A 121 7.15 -4.11 -5.36
CA ASP A 121 8.47 -4.04 -4.73
C ASP A 121 8.50 -3.03 -3.57
N TYR A 122 9.20 -3.42 -2.51
CA TYR A 122 9.46 -2.51 -1.39
C TYR A 122 10.60 -1.57 -1.73
N LEU A 123 10.30 -0.27 -1.74
CA LEU A 123 11.32 0.77 -1.84
C LEU A 123 11.80 1.15 -0.43
N PRO A 124 13.06 0.89 -0.05
CA PRO A 124 13.59 1.17 1.29
C PRO A 124 13.95 2.66 1.43
N TRP A 125 13.06 3.55 0.98
CA TRP A 125 13.28 4.98 0.96
C TRP A 125 12.56 5.66 2.11
N ASP A 126 13.21 6.66 2.70
CA ASP A 126 12.54 7.56 3.62
C ASP A 126 11.63 8.52 2.86
N ARG A 127 10.47 8.81 3.46
CA ARG A 127 9.57 9.84 2.92
C ARG A 127 10.27 11.19 3.00
N ALA A 128 10.31 11.92 1.88
CA ALA A 128 10.87 13.27 1.82
C ALA A 128 10.29 14.18 2.93
N SER A 129 8.98 14.09 3.20
CA SER A 129 8.35 14.86 4.28
C SER A 129 8.94 14.61 5.66
N ARG A 130 9.33 13.36 5.99
CA ARG A 130 9.97 13.05 7.28
C ARG A 130 11.34 13.71 7.38
N HIS A 131 12.12 13.68 6.30
CA HIS A 131 13.42 14.32 6.25
C HIS A 131 13.30 15.85 6.36
N LEU A 132 12.40 16.46 5.59
CA LEU A 132 12.23 17.92 5.53
C LEU A 132 11.65 18.54 6.79
N ILE A 133 10.91 17.78 7.62
CA ILE A 133 10.44 18.26 8.92
C ILE A 133 11.62 18.68 9.81
N ASN A 134 12.73 17.93 9.75
CA ASN A 134 13.92 18.18 10.56
C ASN A 134 14.99 19.01 9.82
N ASN A 135 14.98 19.03 8.48
CA ASN A 135 15.98 19.68 7.64
C ASN A 135 15.32 20.64 6.64
N ARG A 136 14.62 21.66 7.13
CA ARG A 136 13.82 22.56 6.27
C ARG A 136 14.66 23.33 5.25
N ALA A 137 15.92 23.63 5.58
CA ALA A 137 16.85 24.30 4.68
C ALA A 137 17.13 23.51 3.40
N ASP A 138 16.96 22.18 3.44
CA ASP A 138 17.27 21.28 2.32
C ASP A 138 16.15 21.23 1.27
N LEU A 139 15.02 21.93 1.48
CA LEU A 139 13.82 21.85 0.63
C LEU A 139 14.14 21.92 -0.87
N TRP A 140 14.83 22.97 -1.31
CA TRP A 140 15.14 23.18 -2.72
C TRP A 140 16.06 22.08 -3.26
N SER A 141 17.12 21.76 -2.53
CA SER A 141 18.07 20.71 -2.92
C SER A 141 17.44 19.32 -3.02
N VAL A 142 16.39 19.05 -2.23
CA VAL A 142 15.64 17.78 -2.27
C VAL A 142 14.64 17.79 -3.43
N ILE A 143 13.93 18.89 -3.67
CA ILE A 143 12.95 19.00 -4.76
C ILE A 143 13.63 18.92 -6.13
N GLU A 144 14.76 19.59 -6.32
CA GLU A 144 15.51 19.60 -7.59
C GLU A 144 15.97 18.19 -8.03
N ARG A 145 16.14 17.26 -7.07
CA ARG A 145 16.48 15.86 -7.37
C ARG A 145 15.28 15.03 -7.83
N ILE A 146 14.06 15.47 -7.55
CA ILE A 146 12.82 14.73 -7.80
C ILE A 146 12.12 15.26 -9.06
N ILE A 147 12.14 16.58 -9.24
CA ILE A 147 11.59 17.26 -10.42
C ILE A 147 12.78 17.90 -11.14
N PRO A 148 13.44 17.20 -12.07
CA PRO A 148 14.43 17.84 -12.92
C PRO A 148 13.74 18.96 -13.70
N ALA A 149 14.32 20.16 -13.64
CA ALA A 149 13.88 21.34 -14.38
C ALA A 149 14.00 21.15 -15.90
#